data_AF-A0AB72ZMM1-F1
#
_entry.id   AF-A0AB72ZMM1-F1
#
_cell.length_a   1.000
_cell.length_b   1.000
_cell.length_c   1.000
_cell.angle_alpha   90.00
_cell.angle_beta   90.00
_cell.angle_gamma   90.00
#
_symmetry.space_group_name_H-M   'P 1'
#
loop_
_entity.id
_entity.type
_entity.pdbx_description
1 polymer ?
#
loop_
_entity_poly.entity_id
_entity_poly.type
_entity_poly.pdbx_seq_one_letter_code
_entity_poly.pdbx_strand_id
1 'polypeptide(L)'
;AESVKTLNAMKKLATQAANDTNSAADREAIQKEFSELGKELQNALNNTEYNSEKLFADGGKMRKELNFQSGTDAESSLKLDLNSVIAELTESVTKKATPVKADVAGSTLEKEADVLDKATKAAKKAKEAAEGVQKTLETDFAVAGNKASAKITIPEYKDALGKTVPEVVINSGTAITPANSTQMKDAVAALKATHDAAVKAEATFQAKNSTGGGVMNMQLADKDLAMKADKKLSDVIDAYGAFRATLGANQNRLQSSSNNLDNMISNTAQALGSIKDTDF
;
A
#
# COMPACT_ATOMS: atom_id res chain seq x y z
N ALA A 1 -13.60 -6.26 -20.11
CA ALA A 1 -12.47 -6.76 -20.94
C ALA A 1 -11.15 -6.09 -20.54
N GLU A 2 -11.17 -4.77 -20.36
CA GLU A 2 -10.06 -3.91 -19.91
C GLU A 2 -9.27 -4.45 -18.71
N SER A 3 -9.91 -4.69 -17.56
CA SER A 3 -9.20 -5.09 -16.32
C SER A 3 -8.36 -6.37 -16.46
N VAL A 4 -8.79 -7.34 -17.27
CA VAL A 4 -8.02 -8.57 -17.51
C VAL A 4 -6.83 -8.32 -18.44
N LYS A 5 -6.94 -7.37 -19.38
CA LYS A 5 -5.79 -6.96 -20.20
C LYS A 5 -4.74 -6.27 -19.31
N THR A 6 -5.18 -5.36 -18.43
CA THR A 6 -4.31 -4.68 -17.46
C THR A 6 -3.61 -5.68 -16.53
N LEU A 7 -4.35 -6.66 -15.97
CA LEU A 7 -3.76 -7.72 -15.14
C LEU A 7 -2.74 -8.58 -15.90
N ASN A 8 -3.00 -8.93 -17.17
CA ASN A 8 -2.05 -9.67 -17.98
C ASN A 8 -0.80 -8.83 -18.33
N ALA A 9 -0.96 -7.52 -18.53
CA ALA A 9 0.17 -6.61 -18.72
C ALA A 9 1.03 -6.53 -17.44
N MET A 10 0.39 -6.33 -16.28
CA MET A 10 1.07 -6.40 -14.98
C MET A 10 1.79 -7.75 -14.78
N LYS A 11 1.17 -8.86 -15.19
CA LYS A 11 1.79 -10.19 -15.10
C LYS A 11 3.05 -10.28 -15.94
N LYS A 12 3.02 -9.78 -17.18
CA LYS A 12 4.21 -9.71 -18.04
C LYS A 12 5.34 -8.88 -17.40
N LEU A 13 5.00 -7.74 -16.79
CA LEU A 13 5.98 -6.91 -16.06
C LEU A 13 6.57 -7.65 -14.84
N ALA A 14 5.73 -8.37 -14.09
CA ALA A 14 6.21 -9.20 -12.97
C ALA A 14 7.14 -10.32 -13.44
N THR A 15 6.77 -11.04 -14.52
CA THR A 15 7.64 -12.04 -15.16
C THR A 15 8.95 -11.40 -15.65
N GLN A 16 8.88 -10.22 -16.25
CA GLN A 16 10.07 -9.49 -16.70
C GLN A 16 10.98 -9.14 -15.53
N ALA A 17 10.45 -8.59 -14.44
CA ALA A 17 11.22 -8.20 -13.25
C ALA A 17 11.87 -9.40 -12.53
N ALA A 18 11.25 -10.58 -12.64
CA ALA A 18 11.75 -11.83 -12.06
C ALA A 18 13.04 -12.34 -12.73
N ASN A 19 13.46 -11.79 -13.88
CA ASN A 19 14.75 -12.14 -14.47
C ASN A 19 15.91 -11.56 -13.64
N ASP A 20 16.88 -12.42 -13.31
CA ASP A 20 18.05 -12.06 -12.49
C ASP A 20 19.02 -11.11 -13.19
N THR A 21 18.96 -11.01 -14.52
CA THR A 21 19.80 -10.11 -15.31
C THR A 21 19.37 -8.65 -15.27
N ASN A 22 18.18 -8.34 -14.75
CA ASN A 22 17.74 -6.96 -14.58
C ASN A 22 18.53 -6.28 -13.46
N SER A 23 18.96 -5.04 -13.70
CA SER A 23 19.51 -4.20 -12.66
C SER A 23 18.42 -3.70 -11.69
N ALA A 24 18.84 -3.13 -10.56
CA ALA A 24 17.93 -2.46 -9.65
C ALA A 24 17.17 -1.29 -10.33
N ALA A 25 17.85 -0.56 -11.23
CA ALA A 25 17.25 0.53 -11.98
C ALA A 25 16.17 0.03 -12.97
N ASP A 26 16.41 -1.12 -13.61
CA ASP A 26 15.42 -1.74 -14.52
C ASP A 26 14.17 -2.16 -13.76
N ARG A 27 14.34 -2.81 -12.60
CA ARG A 27 13.20 -3.20 -11.73
C ARG A 27 12.44 -1.98 -11.20
N GLU A 28 13.11 -0.88 -10.90
CA GLU A 28 12.45 0.37 -10.52
C GLU A 28 11.62 0.98 -11.67
N ALA A 29 12.11 0.93 -12.90
CA ALA A 29 11.35 1.38 -14.06
C ALA A 29 10.11 0.51 -14.29
N ILE A 30 10.27 -0.82 -14.21
CA ILE A 30 9.17 -1.78 -14.30
C ILE A 30 8.15 -1.55 -13.17
N GLN A 31 8.60 -1.34 -11.92
CA GLN A 31 7.74 -1.04 -10.79
C GLN A 31 6.86 0.19 -11.02
N LYS A 32 7.39 1.24 -11.68
CA LYS A 32 6.61 2.44 -12.00
C LYS A 32 5.46 2.11 -12.94
N GLU A 33 5.74 1.43 -14.04
CA GLU A 33 4.70 1.01 -15.00
C GLU A 33 3.68 0.09 -14.32
N PHE A 34 4.15 -0.89 -13.56
CA PHE A 34 3.32 -1.81 -12.80
C PHE A 34 2.38 -1.09 -11.83
N SER A 35 2.88 -0.07 -11.14
CA SER A 35 2.09 0.72 -10.18
C SER A 35 1.04 1.58 -10.88
N GLU A 36 1.33 2.13 -12.06
CA GLU A 36 0.35 2.88 -12.85
C GLU A 36 -0.78 1.97 -13.37
N LEU A 37 -0.46 0.76 -13.86
CA LEU A 37 -1.47 -0.23 -14.23
C LEU A 37 -2.32 -0.66 -13.02
N GLY A 38 -1.71 -0.77 -11.84
CA GLY A 38 -2.42 -1.01 -10.58
C GLY A 38 -3.40 0.11 -10.22
N LYS A 39 -3.01 1.38 -10.43
CA LYS A 39 -3.91 2.53 -10.25
C LYS A 39 -5.05 2.54 -11.26
N GLU A 40 -4.80 2.13 -12.50
CA GLU A 40 -5.85 1.98 -13.51
C GLU A 40 -6.89 0.93 -13.10
N LEU A 41 -6.45 -0.22 -12.56
CA LEU A 41 -7.36 -1.23 -12.00
C LEU A 41 -8.19 -0.70 -10.83
N GLN A 42 -7.57 0.03 -9.91
CA GLN A 42 -8.29 0.68 -8.81
C GLN A 42 -9.31 1.69 -9.33
N ASN A 43 -8.94 2.49 -10.34
CA ASN A 43 -9.85 3.45 -10.97
C ASN A 43 -11.04 2.73 -11.62
N ALA A 44 -10.83 1.61 -12.31
CA ALA A 44 -11.91 0.82 -12.88
C ALA A 44 -12.87 0.30 -11.80
N LEU A 45 -12.36 -0.20 -10.67
CA LEU A 45 -13.19 -0.65 -9.54
C LEU A 45 -13.98 0.52 -8.91
N ASN A 46 -13.35 1.66 -8.71
CA ASN A 46 -13.95 2.79 -8.00
C ASN A 46 -14.88 3.64 -8.88
N ASN A 47 -14.65 3.68 -10.19
CA ASN A 47 -15.33 4.62 -11.10
C ASN A 47 -16.26 3.96 -12.12
N THR A 48 -16.37 2.63 -12.17
CA THR A 48 -17.38 2.02 -13.04
C THR A 48 -18.77 2.40 -12.55
N GLU A 49 -19.55 2.99 -13.45
CA GLU A 49 -20.90 3.49 -13.19
C GLU A 49 -21.93 2.88 -14.12
N TYR A 50 -23.15 2.77 -13.62
CA TYR A 50 -24.34 2.50 -14.42
C TYR A 50 -25.46 3.43 -13.95
N ASN A 51 -26.04 4.19 -14.89
CA ASN A 51 -27.07 5.18 -14.60
C ASN A 51 -26.62 6.17 -13.50
N SER A 52 -25.45 6.77 -13.67
CA SER A 52 -24.82 7.75 -12.76
C SER A 52 -24.55 7.24 -11.34
N GLU A 53 -24.51 5.93 -11.15
CA GLU A 53 -24.37 5.28 -9.84
C GLU A 53 -23.22 4.29 -9.86
N LYS A 54 -22.37 4.32 -8.82
CA LYS A 54 -21.21 3.43 -8.71
C LYS A 54 -21.66 1.97 -8.65
N LEU A 55 -20.95 1.09 -9.35
CA LEU A 55 -21.24 -0.35 -9.32
C LEU A 55 -20.46 -1.08 -8.24
N PHE A 56 -19.12 -0.98 -8.27
CA PHE A 56 -18.22 -1.83 -7.48
C PHE A 56 -17.53 -1.13 -6.31
N ALA A 57 -17.48 0.21 -6.33
CA ALA A 57 -16.99 1.02 -5.22
C ALA A 57 -17.74 0.68 -3.93
N ASP A 58 -17.16 1.00 -2.77
CA ASP A 58 -17.86 0.77 -1.50
C ASP A 58 -19.21 1.49 -1.45
N GLY A 59 -20.25 0.78 -1.01
CA GLY A 59 -21.65 1.25 -1.11
C GLY A 59 -22.26 1.26 -2.52
N GLY A 60 -21.53 0.80 -3.55
CA GLY A 60 -22.02 0.70 -4.92
C GLY A 60 -23.18 -0.29 -5.10
N LYS A 61 -23.91 -0.17 -6.22
CA LYS A 61 -25.13 -0.95 -6.47
C LYS A 61 -24.94 -2.46 -6.43
N MET A 62 -23.77 -2.97 -6.82
CA MET A 62 -23.46 -4.42 -6.79
C MET A 62 -22.87 -4.88 -5.45
N ARG A 63 -22.68 -3.98 -4.47
CA ARG A 63 -22.20 -4.28 -3.11
C ARG A 63 -23.35 -4.58 -2.15
N LYS A 64 -24.46 -5.09 -2.69
CA LYS A 64 -25.66 -5.52 -1.98
C LYS A 64 -26.41 -6.52 -2.86
N GLU A 65 -27.34 -7.26 -2.24
CA GLU A 65 -28.28 -8.09 -2.98
C GLU A 65 -29.07 -7.22 -3.97
N LEU A 66 -28.99 -7.59 -5.24
CA LEU A 66 -29.80 -7.03 -6.31
C LEU A 66 -31.04 -7.89 -6.49
N ASN A 67 -32.19 -7.23 -6.47
CA ASN A 67 -33.46 -7.89 -6.74
C ASN A 67 -33.96 -7.52 -8.14
N PHE A 68 -34.17 -8.52 -8.98
CA PHE A 68 -34.74 -8.35 -10.31
C PHE A 68 -36.12 -8.99 -10.35
N GLN A 69 -37.16 -8.19 -10.59
CA GLN A 69 -38.52 -8.73 -10.67
C GLN A 69 -38.70 -9.51 -11.97
N SER A 70 -39.13 -10.77 -11.84
CA SER A 70 -39.24 -11.76 -12.92
C SER A 70 -40.67 -12.22 -13.21
N GLY A 71 -41.67 -11.73 -12.46
CA GLY A 71 -43.08 -12.09 -12.61
C GLY A 71 -44.03 -11.01 -12.08
N THR A 72 -45.32 -11.32 -12.05
CA THR A 72 -46.38 -10.40 -11.63
C THR A 72 -46.62 -10.39 -10.12
N ASP A 73 -46.19 -11.44 -9.41
CA ASP A 73 -46.36 -11.57 -7.96
C ASP A 73 -45.09 -11.19 -7.19
N ALA A 74 -45.24 -10.72 -5.95
CA ALA A 74 -44.15 -10.21 -5.11
C ALA A 74 -43.04 -11.24 -4.82
N GLU A 75 -43.32 -12.54 -4.95
CA GLU A 75 -42.35 -13.61 -4.73
C GLU A 75 -41.57 -14.01 -6.00
N SER A 76 -42.01 -13.55 -7.18
CA SER A 76 -41.39 -13.89 -8.47
C SER A 76 -40.18 -13.01 -8.76
N SER A 77 -39.13 -13.15 -7.95
CA SER A 77 -37.92 -12.33 -8.05
C SER A 77 -36.64 -13.14 -8.18
N LEU A 78 -35.72 -12.66 -9.02
CA LEU A 78 -34.36 -13.17 -9.14
C LEU A 78 -33.43 -12.32 -8.26
N LYS A 79 -32.92 -12.94 -7.20
CA LYS A 79 -31.93 -12.33 -6.31
C LYS A 79 -30.52 -12.64 -6.76
N LEU A 80 -29.67 -11.62 -6.75
CA LEU A 80 -28.26 -11.71 -7.11
C LEU A 80 -27.42 -11.03 -6.03
N ASP A 81 -26.67 -11.81 -5.27
CA ASP A 81 -25.68 -11.30 -4.33
C ASP A 81 -24.26 -11.53 -4.86
N LEU A 82 -23.56 -10.44 -5.13
CA LEU A 82 -22.16 -10.44 -5.58
C LEU A 82 -21.24 -9.76 -4.56
N ASN A 83 -21.75 -9.39 -3.39
CA ASN A 83 -21.03 -8.53 -2.46
C ASN A 83 -19.71 -9.16 -1.99
N SER A 84 -19.74 -10.43 -1.56
CA SER A 84 -18.52 -11.14 -1.13
C SER A 84 -17.49 -11.23 -2.25
N VAL A 85 -17.93 -11.59 -3.46
CA VAL A 85 -17.04 -11.77 -4.61
C VAL A 85 -16.40 -10.44 -5.01
N ILE A 86 -17.17 -9.35 -5.03
CA ILE A 86 -16.65 -8.02 -5.35
C ILE A 86 -15.74 -7.50 -4.23
N ALA A 87 -16.05 -7.78 -2.97
CA ALA A 87 -15.21 -7.42 -1.84
C ALA A 87 -13.85 -8.13 -1.91
N GLU A 88 -13.84 -9.44 -2.14
CA GLU A 88 -12.62 -10.22 -2.34
C GLU A 88 -11.82 -9.72 -3.54
N LEU A 89 -12.48 -9.42 -4.66
CA LEU A 89 -11.84 -8.86 -5.85
C LEU A 89 -11.21 -7.50 -5.55
N THR A 90 -11.94 -6.64 -4.85
CA THR A 90 -11.46 -5.30 -4.45
C THR A 90 -10.28 -5.43 -3.51
N GLU A 91 -10.32 -6.31 -2.50
CA GLU A 91 -9.20 -6.57 -1.61
C GLU A 91 -8.00 -7.12 -2.38
N SER A 92 -8.23 -8.05 -3.29
CA SER A 92 -7.17 -8.68 -4.11
C SER A 92 -6.40 -7.66 -4.94
N VAL A 93 -7.04 -6.54 -5.30
CA VAL A 93 -6.41 -5.43 -6.00
C VAL A 93 -5.81 -4.40 -5.05
N THR A 94 -6.55 -3.98 -4.03
CA THR A 94 -6.28 -2.74 -3.28
C THR A 94 -5.69 -2.93 -1.89
N LYS A 95 -5.64 -4.16 -1.37
CA LYS A 95 -5.11 -4.44 -0.02
C LYS A 95 -3.74 -3.79 0.18
N LYS A 96 -3.59 -3.03 1.26
CA LYS A 96 -2.31 -2.39 1.60
C LYS A 96 -1.26 -3.46 1.87
N ALA A 97 -0.06 -3.23 1.36
CA ALA A 97 1.08 -4.07 1.70
C ALA A 97 1.50 -3.87 3.16
N THR A 98 2.06 -4.90 3.77
CA THR A 98 2.63 -4.88 5.11
C THR A 98 4.14 -4.68 5.02
N PRO A 99 4.72 -3.77 5.83
CA PRO A 99 6.17 -3.64 5.94
C PRO A 99 6.82 -4.97 6.32
N VAL A 100 8.06 -5.17 5.89
CA VAL A 100 8.85 -6.32 6.29
C VAL A 100 9.12 -6.21 7.78
N LYS A 101 8.86 -7.28 8.52
CA LYS A 101 9.15 -7.31 9.95
C LYS A 101 10.67 -7.43 10.17
N ALA A 102 11.23 -6.60 11.05
CA ALA A 102 12.60 -6.80 11.52
C ALA A 102 12.69 -8.12 12.33
N ASP A 103 13.48 -9.08 11.83
CA ASP A 103 13.72 -10.34 12.51
C ASP A 103 15.13 -10.89 12.19
N VAL A 104 15.99 -10.95 13.20
CA VAL A 104 17.37 -11.48 13.10
C VAL A 104 17.40 -12.97 12.70
N ALA A 105 16.36 -13.73 13.02
CA ALA A 105 16.24 -15.15 12.71
C ALA A 105 15.37 -15.40 11.47
N GLY A 106 14.85 -14.36 10.84
CA GLY A 106 13.93 -14.45 9.71
C GLY A 106 14.61 -14.78 8.37
N SER A 107 13.84 -14.57 7.31
CA SER A 107 14.27 -14.56 5.91
C SER A 107 15.31 -13.48 5.62
N THR A 108 15.89 -13.50 4.43
CA THR A 108 16.92 -12.53 4.00
C THR A 108 16.45 -11.08 4.15
N LEU A 109 15.23 -10.76 3.68
CA LEU A 109 14.67 -9.41 3.79
C LEU A 109 14.39 -9.01 5.25
N GLU A 110 13.97 -9.95 6.10
CA GLU A 110 13.70 -9.67 7.52
C GLU A 110 14.98 -9.40 8.31
N LYS A 111 16.08 -10.07 7.95
CA LYS A 111 17.41 -9.81 8.50
C LYS A 111 17.95 -8.45 8.06
N GLU A 112 17.78 -8.08 6.79
CA GLU A 112 18.15 -6.76 6.30
C GLU A 112 17.33 -5.65 6.97
N ALA A 113 16.02 -5.87 7.18
CA ALA A 113 15.17 -4.98 7.96
C ALA A 113 15.65 -4.83 9.41
N ASP A 114 16.07 -5.92 10.06
CA ASP A 114 16.62 -5.91 11.43
C ASP A 114 17.93 -5.10 11.53
N VAL A 115 18.81 -5.21 10.53
CA VAL A 115 20.04 -4.39 10.47
C VAL A 115 19.71 -2.91 10.39
N LEU A 116 18.76 -2.52 9.53
CA LEU A 116 18.33 -1.12 9.38
C LEU A 116 17.64 -0.60 10.64
N ASP A 117 16.71 -1.36 11.22
CA ASP A 117 16.02 -0.99 12.47
C ASP A 117 17.02 -0.79 13.63
N LYS A 118 18.01 -1.67 13.77
CA LYS A 118 19.09 -1.51 14.75
C LYS A 118 19.93 -0.26 14.50
N ALA A 119 20.27 0.04 13.25
CA ALA A 119 21.01 1.24 12.89
C ALA A 119 20.20 2.51 13.20
N THR A 120 18.91 2.55 12.87
CA THR A 120 17.99 3.65 13.20
C THR A 120 17.90 3.85 14.71
N LYS A 121 17.69 2.78 15.48
CA LYS A 121 17.63 2.83 16.96
C LYS A 121 18.94 3.30 17.59
N ALA A 122 20.08 2.83 17.08
CA ALA A 122 21.39 3.27 17.55
C ALA A 122 21.63 4.76 17.28
N ALA A 123 21.32 5.23 16.06
CA ALA A 123 21.43 6.64 15.69
C ALA A 123 20.48 7.53 16.52
N LYS A 124 19.26 7.06 16.78
CA LYS A 124 18.29 7.75 17.65
C LYS A 124 18.85 7.91 19.06
N LYS A 125 19.37 6.82 19.65
CA LYS A 125 19.95 6.84 21.00
C LYS A 125 21.13 7.80 21.10
N ALA A 126 22.02 7.81 20.09
CA ALA A 126 23.16 8.73 20.04
C ALA A 126 22.71 10.19 19.95
N LYS A 127 21.73 10.48 19.08
CA LYS A 127 21.11 11.81 18.94
C LYS A 127 20.49 12.28 20.26
N GLU A 128 19.64 11.47 20.88
CA GLU A 128 18.94 11.82 22.14
C GLU A 128 19.93 12.03 23.29
N ALA A 129 20.98 11.22 23.37
CA ALA A 129 22.06 11.40 24.34
C ALA A 129 22.78 12.74 24.13
N ALA A 130 23.10 13.10 22.88
CA ALA A 130 23.74 14.37 22.57
C ALA A 130 22.82 15.57 22.85
N GLU A 131 21.52 15.48 22.53
CA GLU A 131 20.52 16.51 22.89
C GLU A 131 20.47 16.74 24.41
N GLY A 132 20.54 15.66 25.20
CA GLY A 132 20.62 15.74 26.65
C GLY A 132 21.90 16.42 27.16
N VAL A 133 23.06 16.09 26.57
CA VAL A 133 24.34 16.74 26.88
C VAL A 133 24.32 18.22 26.48
N GLN A 134 23.73 18.56 25.33
CA GLN A 134 23.64 19.95 24.86
C GLN A 134 22.86 20.81 25.86
N LYS A 135 21.73 20.31 26.35
CA LYS A 135 20.94 20.99 27.36
C LYS A 135 21.74 21.26 28.64
N THR A 136 22.55 20.29 29.07
CA THR A 136 23.41 20.43 30.26
C THR A 136 24.50 21.49 30.01
N LEU A 137 25.18 21.42 28.88
CA LEU A 137 26.21 22.38 28.48
C LEU A 137 25.66 23.82 28.39
N GLU A 138 24.49 23.99 27.76
CA GLU A 138 23.85 25.30 27.63
C GLU A 138 23.42 25.88 28.98
N THR A 139 22.95 25.02 29.90
CA THR A 139 22.62 25.42 31.27
C THR A 139 23.86 25.89 32.02
N ASP A 140 24.95 25.10 32.00
CA ASP A 140 26.20 25.43 32.69
C ASP A 140 26.90 26.66 32.09
N PHE A 141 26.80 26.86 30.76
CA PHE A 141 27.37 28.03 30.07
C PHE A 141 26.61 29.32 30.39
N ALA A 142 25.33 29.25 30.77
CA ALA A 142 24.53 30.41 31.15
C ALA A 142 24.81 30.89 32.59
N VAL A 143 25.41 30.05 33.45
CA VAL A 143 25.74 30.41 34.83
C VAL A 143 27.00 31.29 34.87
N ALA A 144 27.03 32.27 35.77
CA ALA A 144 28.18 33.14 35.96
C ALA A 144 29.48 32.33 36.22
N GLY A 145 30.49 32.53 35.37
CA GLY A 145 31.75 31.80 35.38
C GLY A 145 31.84 30.65 34.37
N ASN A 146 30.72 30.30 33.72
CA ASN A 146 30.62 29.35 32.61
C ASN A 146 31.31 28.01 32.92
N LYS A 147 31.17 27.48 34.13
CA LYS A 147 31.89 26.27 34.54
C LYS A 147 31.00 25.04 34.40
N ALA A 148 31.56 23.96 33.89
CA ALA A 148 30.88 22.67 33.85
C ALA A 148 30.55 22.20 35.28
N SER A 149 29.28 21.93 35.55
CA SER A 149 28.78 21.46 36.86
C SER A 149 29.09 19.98 37.09
N ALA A 150 29.30 19.23 36.00
CA ALA A 150 29.74 17.84 35.98
C ALA A 150 30.64 17.58 34.76
N LYS A 151 31.13 16.34 34.60
CA LYS A 151 31.84 15.94 33.38
C LYS A 151 30.88 15.99 32.18
N ILE A 152 31.21 16.79 31.18
CA ILE A 152 30.48 16.90 29.91
C ILE A 152 31.32 16.26 28.81
N THR A 153 30.71 15.39 28.01
CA THR A 153 31.35 14.76 26.85
C THR A 153 30.61 15.17 25.59
N ILE A 154 31.26 15.99 24.75
CA ILE A 154 30.81 16.26 23.38
C ILE A 154 31.22 15.04 22.55
N PRO A 155 30.28 14.27 21.98
CA PRO A 155 30.60 13.04 21.28
C PRO A 155 31.42 13.30 20.01
N GLU A 156 32.15 12.29 19.55
CA GLU A 156 32.71 12.29 18.21
C GLU A 156 31.57 12.35 17.16
N TYR A 157 31.76 13.16 16.11
CA TYR A 157 30.81 13.27 15.01
C TYR A 157 31.52 13.52 13.68
N LYS A 158 30.81 13.34 12.57
CA LYS A 158 31.27 13.79 11.25
C LYS A 158 30.68 15.16 10.95
N ASP A 159 31.52 16.10 10.55
CA ASP A 159 31.05 17.42 10.10
C ASP A 159 30.34 17.34 8.73
N ALA A 160 29.88 18.48 8.23
CA ALA A 160 29.19 18.58 6.94
C ALA A 160 30.04 18.15 5.73
N LEU A 161 31.37 18.09 5.88
CA LEU A 161 32.32 17.62 4.86
C LEU A 161 32.67 16.13 5.03
N GLY A 162 32.07 15.46 6.01
CA GLY A 162 32.32 14.06 6.33
C GLY A 162 33.61 13.82 7.13
N LYS A 163 34.26 14.88 7.61
CA LYS A 163 35.49 14.78 8.40
C LYS A 163 35.13 14.47 9.86
N THR A 164 35.85 13.54 10.46
CA THR A 164 35.70 13.21 11.88
C THR A 164 36.20 14.36 12.76
N VAL A 165 35.31 14.87 13.61
CA VAL A 165 35.61 15.77 14.70
C VAL A 165 35.68 14.93 15.98
N PRO A 166 36.85 14.86 16.65
CA PRO A 166 37.05 13.96 17.77
C PRO A 166 36.21 14.37 18.99
N GLU A 167 36.00 13.40 19.88
CA GLU A 167 35.36 13.60 21.18
C GLU A 167 36.09 14.69 21.98
N VAL A 168 35.31 15.54 22.66
CA VAL A 168 35.84 16.54 23.60
C VAL A 168 35.24 16.33 24.98
N VAL A 169 36.12 16.20 25.97
CA VAL A 169 35.76 16.04 27.38
C VAL A 169 36.04 17.33 28.14
N ILE A 170 35.02 17.84 28.83
CA ILE A 170 35.10 19.00 29.72
C ILE A 170 34.88 18.48 31.15
N ASN A 171 35.94 18.50 31.96
CA ASN A 171 35.86 18.04 33.35
C ASN A 171 35.12 19.06 34.22
N SER A 172 34.49 18.58 35.30
CA SER A 172 33.83 19.41 36.30
C SER A 172 34.72 20.59 36.76
N GLY A 173 34.14 21.78 36.87
CA GLY A 173 34.82 23.01 37.27
C GLY A 173 35.63 23.71 36.18
N THR A 174 35.82 23.07 35.02
CA THR A 174 36.49 23.65 33.84
C THR A 174 35.59 24.68 33.17
N ALA A 175 36.16 25.76 32.65
CA ALA A 175 35.41 26.76 31.89
C ALA A 175 34.96 26.20 30.54
N ILE A 176 33.67 26.33 30.24
CA ILE A 176 33.03 26.07 28.97
C ILE A 176 33.25 27.29 28.09
N THR A 177 33.79 27.08 26.89
CA THR A 177 34.05 28.15 25.92
C THR A 177 32.93 28.25 24.88
N PRO A 178 32.78 29.39 24.18
CA PRO A 178 31.88 29.49 23.03
C PRO A 178 32.15 28.42 21.96
N ALA A 179 33.42 28.04 21.76
CA ALA A 179 33.81 26.98 20.83
C ALA A 179 33.22 25.62 21.24
N ASN A 180 33.17 25.31 22.54
CA ASN A 180 32.52 24.09 23.03
C ASN A 180 31.02 24.10 22.75
N SER A 181 30.35 25.24 22.93
CA SER A 181 28.92 25.37 22.62
C SER A 181 28.64 25.18 21.14
N THR A 182 29.44 25.79 20.26
CA THR A 182 29.34 25.61 18.80
C THR A 182 29.57 24.14 18.42
N GLN A 183 30.65 23.53 18.90
CA GLN A 183 30.97 22.13 18.59
C GLN A 183 29.88 21.16 19.08
N MET A 184 29.26 21.43 20.23
CA MET A 184 28.15 20.62 20.72
C MET A 184 26.89 20.75 19.84
N LYS A 185 26.59 21.96 19.38
CA LYS A 185 25.48 22.19 18.42
C LYS A 185 25.74 21.48 17.10
N ASP A 186 26.96 21.56 16.59
CA ASP A 186 27.37 20.87 15.37
C ASP A 186 27.28 19.34 15.52
N ALA A 187 27.69 18.81 16.68
CA ALA A 187 27.57 17.38 17.00
C ALA A 187 26.10 16.92 17.01
N VAL A 188 25.21 17.66 17.66
CA VAL A 188 23.77 17.35 17.68
C VAL A 188 23.17 17.43 16.28
N ALA A 189 23.53 18.45 15.50
CA ALA A 189 23.08 18.59 14.12
C ALA A 189 23.54 17.40 13.25
N ALA A 190 24.80 16.99 13.37
CA ALA A 190 25.36 15.86 12.64
C ALA A 190 24.71 14.51 13.03
N LEU A 191 24.50 14.27 14.33
CA LEU A 191 23.83 13.05 14.81
C LEU A 191 22.36 13.02 14.42
N LYS A 192 21.68 14.19 14.42
CA LYS A 192 20.34 14.31 13.88
C LYS A 192 20.29 13.99 12.38
N ALA A 193 21.22 14.53 11.59
CA ALA A 193 21.31 14.20 10.17
C ALA A 193 21.57 12.69 9.94
N THR A 194 22.40 12.07 10.78
CA THR A 194 22.67 10.62 10.74
C THR A 194 21.41 9.80 11.05
N HIS A 195 20.66 10.17 12.09
CA HIS A 195 19.39 9.55 12.42
C HIS A 195 18.36 9.72 11.30
N ASP A 196 18.21 10.93 10.77
CA ASP A 196 17.25 11.22 9.70
C ASP A 196 17.61 10.46 8.41
N ALA A 197 18.90 10.26 8.13
CA ALA A 197 19.36 9.39 7.04
C ALA A 197 19.05 7.90 7.29
N ALA A 198 19.23 7.41 8.52
CA ALA A 198 18.89 6.02 8.88
C ALA A 198 17.38 5.76 8.75
N VAL A 199 16.54 6.66 9.27
CA VAL A 199 15.07 6.62 9.10
C VAL A 199 14.69 6.60 7.63
N LYS A 200 15.34 7.42 6.79
CA LYS A 200 15.07 7.45 5.35
C LYS A 200 15.48 6.15 4.66
N ALA A 201 16.61 5.55 5.06
CA ALA A 201 17.07 4.28 4.53
C ALA A 201 16.09 3.15 4.89
N GLU A 202 15.65 3.08 6.14
CA GLU A 202 14.65 2.12 6.61
C GLU A 202 13.31 2.30 5.87
N ALA A 203 12.80 3.54 5.77
CA ALA A 203 11.56 3.82 5.05
C ALA A 203 11.65 3.43 3.56
N THR A 204 12.80 3.69 2.92
CA THR A 204 13.03 3.32 1.51
C THR A 204 13.07 1.80 1.34
N PHE A 205 13.74 1.10 2.25
CA PHE A 205 13.77 -0.37 2.26
C PHE A 205 12.36 -0.94 2.43
N GLN A 206 11.59 -0.42 3.37
CA GLN A 206 10.23 -0.90 3.62
C GLN A 206 9.30 -0.64 2.43
N ALA A 207 9.39 0.53 1.81
CA ALA A 207 8.60 0.86 0.63
C ALA A 207 8.86 -0.11 -0.53
N LYS A 208 10.12 -0.52 -0.73
CA LYS A 208 10.54 -1.41 -1.82
C LYS A 208 10.34 -2.90 -1.54
N ASN A 209 10.23 -3.30 -0.27
CA ASN A 209 10.22 -4.72 0.11
C ASN A 209 8.94 -5.17 0.83
N SER A 210 7.95 -4.28 0.98
CA SER A 210 6.66 -4.64 1.60
C SER A 210 5.98 -5.82 0.90
N THR A 211 5.30 -6.65 1.67
CA THR A 211 4.68 -7.91 1.19
C THR A 211 3.17 -7.95 1.46
N GLY A 212 2.47 -8.96 0.95
CA GLY A 212 1.07 -9.24 1.34
C GLY A 212 0.01 -8.24 0.84
N GLY A 213 0.39 -7.28 -0.01
CA GLY A 213 -0.53 -6.35 -0.65
C GLY A 213 -1.38 -7.00 -1.75
N GLY A 214 -2.45 -6.31 -2.15
CA GLY A 214 -3.16 -6.58 -3.40
C GLY A 214 -2.28 -6.23 -4.60
N VAL A 215 -2.69 -6.63 -5.82
CA VAL A 215 -1.82 -6.55 -7.01
C VAL A 215 -1.24 -5.16 -7.24
N MET A 216 -1.95 -4.08 -6.91
CA MET A 216 -1.45 -2.71 -7.09
C MET A 216 -0.31 -2.34 -6.13
N ASN A 217 -0.24 -2.99 -4.96
CA ASN A 217 0.70 -2.67 -3.89
C ASN A 217 1.86 -3.67 -3.82
N MET A 218 1.98 -4.55 -4.81
CA MET A 218 3.07 -5.51 -4.87
C MET A 218 4.37 -4.84 -5.31
N GLN A 219 5.45 -5.35 -4.74
CA GLN A 219 6.80 -4.88 -5.02
C GLN A 219 7.50 -5.85 -5.97
N LEU A 220 8.38 -5.30 -6.81
CA LEU A 220 9.16 -6.02 -7.81
C LEU A 220 10.67 -5.77 -7.63
N ALA A 221 11.11 -5.36 -6.44
CA ALA A 221 12.49 -4.95 -6.17
C ALA A 221 13.50 -6.10 -6.32
N ASP A 222 13.07 -7.32 -6.04
CA ASP A 222 13.84 -8.53 -6.24
C ASP A 222 13.03 -9.63 -6.95
N LYS A 223 13.73 -10.69 -7.36
CA LYS A 223 13.15 -11.81 -8.07
C LYS A 223 12.08 -12.55 -7.26
N ASP A 224 12.27 -12.75 -5.95
CA ASP A 224 11.32 -13.45 -5.11
C ASP A 224 10.04 -12.62 -4.92
N LEU A 225 10.17 -11.30 -4.74
CA LEU A 225 9.04 -10.38 -4.73
C LEU A 225 8.30 -10.37 -6.07
N ALA A 226 9.03 -10.32 -7.18
CA ALA A 226 8.45 -10.38 -8.52
C ALA A 226 7.71 -11.70 -8.80
N MET A 227 8.25 -12.84 -8.36
CA MET A 227 7.56 -14.13 -8.46
C MET A 227 6.30 -14.21 -7.58
N LYS A 228 6.34 -13.62 -6.37
CA LYS A 228 5.14 -13.48 -5.54
C LYS A 228 4.07 -12.63 -6.24
N ALA A 229 4.49 -11.58 -6.94
CA ALA A 229 3.60 -10.74 -7.75
C ALA A 229 2.98 -11.50 -8.91
N ASP A 230 3.77 -12.24 -9.68
CA ASP A 230 3.27 -13.09 -10.77
C ASP A 230 2.24 -14.12 -10.28
N LYS A 231 2.52 -14.77 -9.15
CA LYS A 231 1.57 -15.71 -8.54
C LYS A 231 0.27 -15.02 -8.14
N LYS A 232 0.35 -13.90 -7.41
CA LYS A 232 -0.84 -13.17 -6.97
C LYS A 232 -1.67 -12.65 -8.15
N LEU A 233 -1.02 -12.20 -9.22
CA LEU A 233 -1.70 -11.80 -10.46
C LEU A 233 -2.42 -12.96 -11.13
N SER A 234 -1.80 -14.15 -11.13
CA SER A 234 -2.45 -15.37 -11.64
C SER A 234 -3.70 -15.71 -10.82
N ASP A 235 -3.57 -15.73 -9.48
CA ASP A 235 -4.70 -15.97 -8.57
C ASP A 235 -5.85 -14.96 -8.81
N VAL A 236 -5.51 -13.67 -9.06
CA VAL A 236 -6.50 -12.62 -9.33
C VAL A 236 -7.13 -12.73 -10.72
N ILE A 237 -6.36 -13.09 -11.75
CA ILE A 237 -6.89 -13.34 -13.10
C ILE A 237 -7.94 -14.46 -13.05
N ASP A 238 -7.66 -15.54 -12.33
CA ASP A 238 -8.59 -16.66 -12.16
C ASP A 238 -9.86 -16.24 -11.41
N ALA A 239 -9.72 -15.44 -10.35
CA ALA A 239 -10.85 -14.86 -9.62
C ALA A 239 -11.73 -13.96 -10.52
N TYR A 240 -11.13 -13.13 -11.37
CA TYR A 240 -11.86 -12.35 -12.39
C TYR A 240 -12.56 -13.25 -13.41
N GLY A 241 -11.94 -14.36 -13.79
CA GLY A 241 -12.55 -15.39 -14.66
C GLY A 241 -13.81 -15.99 -14.04
N ALA A 242 -13.72 -16.41 -12.78
CA ALA A 242 -14.86 -16.94 -12.02
C ALA A 242 -15.98 -15.91 -11.84
N PHE A 243 -15.64 -14.65 -11.55
CA PHE A 243 -16.61 -13.55 -11.46
C PHE A 243 -17.35 -13.34 -12.79
N ARG A 244 -16.64 -13.35 -13.94
CA ARG A 244 -17.27 -13.23 -15.26
C ARG A 244 -18.17 -14.41 -15.60
N ALA A 245 -17.78 -15.63 -15.25
CA ALA A 245 -18.61 -16.80 -15.43
C ALA A 245 -19.92 -16.67 -14.62
N THR A 246 -19.84 -16.20 -13.38
CA THR A 246 -20.99 -15.93 -12.52
C THR A 246 -21.92 -14.87 -13.13
N LEU A 247 -21.36 -13.77 -13.65
CA LEU A 247 -22.15 -12.75 -14.34
C LEU A 247 -22.83 -13.30 -15.59
N GLY A 248 -22.12 -14.10 -16.40
CA GLY A 248 -22.68 -14.72 -17.60
C GLY A 248 -23.83 -15.69 -17.29
N ALA A 249 -23.69 -16.51 -16.25
CA ALA A 249 -24.76 -17.40 -15.80
C ALA A 249 -26.00 -16.61 -15.36
N ASN A 250 -25.82 -15.52 -14.62
CA ASN A 250 -26.91 -14.66 -14.19
C ASN A 250 -27.56 -13.89 -15.35
N GLN A 251 -26.78 -13.45 -16.34
CA GLN A 251 -27.29 -12.87 -17.58
C GLN A 251 -28.19 -13.86 -18.33
N ASN A 252 -27.76 -15.11 -18.47
CA ASN A 252 -28.56 -16.16 -19.12
C ASN A 252 -29.90 -16.39 -18.38
N ARG A 253 -29.87 -16.41 -17.04
CA ARG A 253 -31.09 -16.53 -16.22
C ARG A 253 -32.01 -15.32 -16.39
N LEU A 254 -31.47 -14.11 -16.37
CA LEU A 254 -32.23 -12.88 -16.58
C LEU A 254 -32.86 -12.85 -17.98
N GLN A 255 -32.15 -13.29 -19.02
CA GLN A 255 -32.68 -13.34 -20.38
C GLN A 255 -33.82 -14.36 -20.51
N SER A 256 -33.68 -15.55 -19.91
CA SER A 256 -34.79 -16.51 -19.85
C SER A 256 -36.00 -15.95 -19.13
N SER A 257 -35.80 -15.23 -18.02
CA SER A 257 -36.88 -14.58 -17.29
C SER A 257 -37.54 -13.46 -18.10
N SER A 258 -36.76 -12.66 -18.83
CA SER A 258 -37.27 -11.60 -19.70
C SER A 258 -38.17 -12.20 -20.78
N ASN A 259 -37.71 -13.24 -21.47
CA ASN A 259 -38.49 -13.91 -22.50
C ASN A 259 -39.81 -14.48 -21.95
N ASN A 260 -39.79 -15.01 -20.71
CA ASN A 260 -41.00 -15.48 -20.05
C ASN A 260 -41.98 -14.35 -19.74
N LEU A 261 -41.47 -13.20 -19.26
CA LEU A 261 -42.28 -12.00 -19.03
C LEU A 261 -42.89 -11.47 -20.33
N ASP A 262 -42.10 -11.40 -21.42
CA ASP A 262 -42.59 -10.95 -22.72
C ASP A 262 -43.71 -11.85 -23.25
N ASN A 263 -43.58 -13.18 -23.09
CA ASN A 263 -44.63 -14.14 -23.43
C ASN A 263 -45.89 -13.94 -22.57
N MET A 264 -45.72 -13.72 -21.25
CA MET A 264 -46.86 -13.44 -20.37
C MET A 264 -47.56 -12.11 -20.72
N ILE A 265 -46.80 -11.07 -21.05
CA ILE A 265 -47.33 -9.78 -21.52
C ILE A 265 -48.11 -9.99 -22.82
N SER A 266 -47.55 -10.73 -23.78
CA SER A 266 -48.22 -11.05 -25.05
C SER A 266 -49.53 -11.82 -24.85
N ASN A 267 -49.50 -12.89 -24.03
CA ASN A 267 -50.69 -13.68 -23.71
C ASN A 267 -51.75 -12.85 -22.98
N THR A 268 -51.34 -11.99 -22.04
CA THR A 268 -52.26 -11.11 -21.31
C THR A 268 -52.86 -10.05 -22.21
N ALA A 269 -52.07 -9.48 -23.13
CA ALA A 269 -52.55 -8.52 -24.12
C ALA A 269 -53.58 -9.16 -25.07
N GLN A 270 -53.34 -10.39 -25.52
CA GLN A 270 -54.29 -11.15 -26.34
C GLN A 270 -55.58 -11.47 -25.57
N ALA A 271 -55.47 -11.96 -24.33
CA ALA A 271 -56.62 -12.22 -23.47
C ALA A 271 -57.45 -10.95 -23.21
N LEU A 272 -56.78 -9.81 -22.97
CA LEU A 272 -57.45 -8.51 -22.84
C LEU A 272 -58.16 -8.10 -24.14
N GLY A 273 -57.54 -8.36 -25.29
CA GLY A 273 -58.17 -8.17 -26.60
C GLY A 273 -59.45 -8.99 -26.76
N SER A 274 -59.41 -10.29 -26.46
CA SER A 274 -60.58 -11.18 -26.52
C SER A 274 -61.68 -10.81 -25.53
N ILE A 275 -61.33 -10.40 -24.30
CA ILE A 275 -62.31 -9.91 -23.33
C ILE A 275 -62.97 -8.62 -23.83
N LYS A 276 -62.19 -7.66 -24.34
CA LYS A 276 -62.73 -6.42 -24.90
C LYS A 276 -63.61 -6.66 -26.13
N ASP A 277 -63.26 -7.61 -26.98
CA ASP A 277 -64.02 -7.96 -28.19
C ASP A 277 -65.32 -8.71 -27.86
N THR A 278 -65.37 -9.41 -26.73
CA THR A 278 -66.60 -10.10 -26.24
C THR A 278 -67.57 -9.14 -25.54
N ASP A 279 -67.13 -7.95 -25.14
CA ASP A 279 -67.93 -6.93 -24.44
C ASP A 279 -68.56 -5.89 -25.40
N PHE A 280 -68.51 -6.13 -26.71
CA PHE A 280 -69.22 -5.37 -27.76
C PHE A 280 -70.39 -6.19 -28.35
#